data_AF-A0A7R9WQV1-F1
#
_entry.id   AF-A0A7R9WQV1-F1
#
_cell.length_a   1.000
_cell.length_b   1.000
_cell.length_c   1.000
_cell.angle_alpha   90.00
_cell.angle_beta   90.00
_cell.angle_gamma   90.00
#
_symmetry.space_group_name_H-M   'P 1'
#
loop_
_entity.id
_entity.type
_entity.pdbx_description
1 polymer ?
#
loop_
_entity_poly.entity_id
_entity_poly.type
_entity_poly.pdbx_seq_one_letter_code
_entity_poly.pdbx_strand_id
1 'polypeptide(L)'
;QNMVALGILDTIHASLRNFPDHPAVVASTLGLLRNLCANDEIKTTVCRSSLGEILHVLQEHGAHASVQENGCGILTAMALREPNNARSILNANGMTVLVQMMERFPGKVSLQRQCALAVRNIVSRLSEAEKTAILDNSSVENVLRNICGRHQGSVEESYAALRDLGCEVTMYKVNVDGSLTRGTEEFGKVKSNFRREYD
;
A
#
# COMPACT_ATOMS: atom_id res chain seq x y z
N GLN A 1 -16.75 -22.15 -4.10
CA GLN A 1 -15.60 -21.50 -3.43
C GLN A 1 -16.05 -20.49 -2.37
N ASN A 2 -17.16 -19.76 -2.56
CA ASN A 2 -17.60 -18.71 -1.62
C ASN A 2 -18.03 -19.18 -0.21
N MET A 3 -18.74 -20.30 -0.06
CA MET A 3 -19.09 -20.80 1.29
C MET A 3 -17.84 -21.18 2.12
N VAL A 4 -16.83 -21.76 1.47
CA VAL A 4 -15.56 -22.11 2.15
C VAL A 4 -14.82 -20.83 2.56
N ALA A 5 -14.81 -19.82 1.70
CA ALA A 5 -14.23 -18.51 2.03
C ALA A 5 -14.94 -17.86 3.23
N LEU A 6 -16.27 -17.91 3.30
CA LEU A 6 -17.04 -17.35 4.42
C LEU A 6 -16.73 -18.04 5.75
N GLY A 7 -16.68 -19.39 5.79
CA GLY A 7 -16.30 -20.10 7.01
C GLY A 7 -14.85 -19.86 7.44
N ILE A 8 -13.95 -19.58 6.48
CA ILE A 8 -12.58 -19.16 6.79
C ILE A 8 -12.55 -17.75 7.39
N LEU A 9 -13.41 -16.83 6.94
CA LEU A 9 -13.49 -15.49 7.53
C LEU A 9 -13.93 -15.54 9.00
N ASP A 10 -14.91 -16.37 9.35
CA ASP A 10 -15.32 -16.55 10.74
C ASP A 10 -14.16 -17.03 11.62
N THR A 11 -13.33 -17.93 11.09
CA THR A 11 -12.12 -18.43 11.77
C THR A 11 -11.08 -17.32 11.93
N ILE A 12 -10.89 -16.47 10.92
CA ILE A 12 -9.99 -15.32 10.97
C ILE A 12 -10.45 -14.32 12.05
N HIS A 13 -11.74 -13.97 12.07
CA HIS A 13 -12.30 -13.07 13.09
C HIS A 13 -12.19 -13.67 14.50
N ALA A 14 -12.43 -14.97 14.66
CA ALA A 14 -12.22 -15.65 15.94
C ALA A 14 -10.75 -15.61 16.37
N SER A 15 -9.82 -15.82 15.43
CA SER A 15 -8.38 -15.74 15.71
C SER A 15 -7.95 -14.35 16.16
N LEU A 16 -8.39 -13.29 15.50
CA LEU A 16 -8.05 -11.92 15.87
C LEU A 16 -8.62 -11.53 17.25
N ARG A 17 -9.83 -12.00 17.57
CA ARG A 17 -10.46 -11.75 18.88
C ARG A 17 -9.88 -12.55 20.03
N ASN A 18 -9.48 -13.80 19.80
CA ASN A 18 -8.96 -14.68 20.85
C ASN A 18 -7.47 -14.45 21.13
N PHE A 19 -6.73 -13.90 20.16
CA PHE A 19 -5.28 -13.70 20.27
C PHE A 19 -4.84 -12.28 19.85
N PRO A 20 -5.49 -11.21 20.33
CA PRO A 20 -5.22 -9.84 19.89
C PRO A 20 -3.80 -9.38 20.26
N ASP A 21 -3.26 -9.87 21.38
CA ASP A 21 -1.95 -9.47 21.91
C ASP A 21 -0.79 -10.37 21.45
N HIS A 22 -1.01 -11.23 20.45
CA HIS A 22 -0.01 -12.15 19.93
C HIS A 22 0.39 -11.78 18.49
N PRO A 23 1.40 -10.91 18.28
CA PRO A 23 1.76 -10.39 16.97
C PRO A 23 2.09 -11.47 15.93
N ALA A 24 2.65 -12.60 16.35
CA ALA A 24 2.93 -13.72 15.47
C ALA A 24 1.64 -14.36 14.92
N VAL A 25 0.64 -14.58 15.79
CA VAL A 25 -0.68 -15.10 15.41
C VAL A 25 -1.38 -14.09 14.51
N VAL A 26 -1.43 -12.83 14.92
CA VAL A 26 -2.02 -11.73 14.14
C VAL A 26 -1.39 -11.65 12.74
N ALA A 27 -0.06 -11.69 12.63
CA ALA A 27 0.63 -11.65 11.35
C ALA A 27 0.28 -12.86 10.47
N SER A 28 0.24 -14.08 11.03
CA SER A 28 -0.17 -15.28 10.29
C SER A 28 -1.62 -15.21 9.82
N THR A 29 -2.52 -14.70 10.66
CA THR A 29 -3.95 -14.52 10.35
C THR A 29 -4.14 -13.50 9.23
N LEU A 30 -3.48 -12.35 9.28
CA LEU A 30 -3.50 -11.39 8.18
C LEU A 30 -2.82 -11.93 6.92
N GLY A 31 -1.78 -12.75 7.05
CA GLY A 31 -1.14 -13.43 5.92
C GLY A 31 -2.09 -14.36 5.16
N LEU A 32 -2.90 -15.13 5.89
CA LEU A 32 -3.97 -15.93 5.29
C LEU A 32 -5.00 -15.05 4.59
N LEU A 33 -5.47 -14.00 5.25
CA LEU A 33 -6.47 -13.08 4.68
C LEU A 33 -5.96 -12.40 3.41
N ARG A 34 -4.69 -11.99 3.39
CA ARG A 34 -4.02 -11.43 2.20
C ARG A 34 -4.09 -12.38 1.01
N ASN A 35 -3.83 -13.67 1.22
CA ASN A 35 -3.88 -14.67 0.16
C ASN A 35 -5.31 -14.85 -0.37
N LEU A 36 -6.31 -14.79 0.50
CA LEU A 36 -7.73 -14.85 0.10
C LEU A 36 -8.14 -13.63 -0.74
N CYS A 37 -7.59 -12.44 -0.45
CA CYS A 37 -7.82 -11.23 -1.23
C CYS A 37 -7.25 -11.26 -2.66
N ALA A 38 -6.56 -12.34 -3.08
CA ALA A 38 -6.20 -12.56 -4.47
C ALA A 38 -7.42 -12.85 -5.37
N ASN A 39 -8.57 -13.19 -4.79
CA ASN A 39 -9.84 -13.38 -5.48
C ASN A 39 -10.70 -12.10 -5.40
N ASP A 40 -11.22 -11.63 -6.54
CA ASP A 40 -11.95 -10.36 -6.65
C ASP A 40 -13.29 -10.34 -5.88
N GLU A 41 -13.99 -11.47 -5.80
CA GLU A 41 -15.23 -11.58 -5.02
C GLU A 41 -14.95 -11.61 -3.51
N ILE A 42 -13.91 -12.35 -3.11
CA ILE A 42 -13.52 -12.46 -1.70
C ILE A 42 -13.02 -11.12 -1.19
N LYS A 43 -12.10 -10.44 -1.91
CA LYS A 43 -11.55 -9.16 -1.44
C LYS A 43 -12.62 -8.08 -1.29
N THR A 44 -13.66 -8.09 -2.12
CA THR A 44 -14.81 -7.19 -2.01
C THR A 44 -15.67 -7.52 -0.80
N THR A 45 -15.89 -8.81 -0.53
CA THR A 45 -16.58 -9.27 0.69
C THR A 45 -15.82 -8.85 1.95
N VAL A 46 -14.50 -9.09 2.00
CA VAL A 46 -13.63 -8.70 3.12
C VAL A 46 -13.60 -7.19 3.30
N CYS A 47 -13.50 -6.42 2.22
CA CYS A 47 -13.52 -4.95 2.29
C CYS A 47 -14.83 -4.46 2.93
N ARG A 48 -15.97 -5.06 2.56
CA ARG A 48 -17.27 -4.68 3.13
C ARG A 48 -17.44 -5.08 4.59
N SER A 49 -16.97 -6.26 5.00
CA SER A 49 -17.25 -6.79 6.34
C SER A 49 -16.14 -6.54 7.37
N SER A 50 -14.89 -6.40 6.92
CA SER A 50 -13.71 -6.55 7.79
C SER A 50 -12.74 -5.37 7.74
N LEU A 51 -12.91 -4.41 6.81
CA LEU A 51 -11.97 -3.30 6.63
C LEU A 51 -11.70 -2.54 7.94
N GLY A 52 -12.74 -2.23 8.71
CA GLY A 52 -12.59 -1.52 9.99
C GLY A 52 -11.76 -2.30 11.02
N GLU A 53 -12.01 -3.60 11.17
CA GLU A 53 -11.24 -4.48 12.06
C GLU A 53 -9.78 -4.58 11.61
N ILE A 54 -9.54 -4.71 10.30
CA ILE A 54 -8.18 -4.78 9.73
C ILE A 54 -7.42 -3.48 10.03
N LEU A 55 -8.02 -2.32 9.79
CA LEU A 55 -7.37 -1.03 10.07
C LEU A 55 -7.09 -0.85 11.56
N HIS A 56 -8.01 -1.26 12.43
CA HIS A 56 -7.81 -1.23 13.88
C HIS A 56 -6.63 -2.12 14.31
N VAL A 57 -6.58 -3.37 13.84
CA VAL A 57 -5.47 -4.29 14.11
C VAL A 57 -4.14 -3.70 13.64
N LEU A 58 -4.11 -3.04 12.49
CA LEU A 58 -2.90 -2.40 11.98
C LEU A 58 -2.43 -1.22 12.84
N GLN A 59 -3.35 -0.47 13.44
CA GLN A 59 -3.01 0.60 14.37
C GLN A 59 -2.45 0.03 15.68
N GLU A 60 -3.12 -0.95 16.29
CA GLU A 60 -2.68 -1.60 17.54
C GLU A 60 -1.30 -2.25 17.38
N HIS A 61 -1.05 -2.88 16.22
CA HIS A 61 0.21 -3.56 15.91
C HIS A 61 1.16 -2.71 15.08
N GLY A 62 1.09 -1.38 15.19
CA GLY A 62 1.92 -0.43 14.43
C GLY A 62 3.43 -0.68 14.54
N ALA A 63 3.90 -1.27 15.64
CA ALA A 63 5.32 -1.59 15.84
C ALA A 63 5.78 -2.91 15.18
N HIS A 64 4.86 -3.75 14.70
CA HIS A 64 5.15 -5.10 14.23
C HIS A 64 5.24 -5.18 12.70
N ALA A 65 6.47 -5.19 12.18
CA ALA A 65 6.71 -5.09 10.74
C ALA A 65 6.06 -6.21 9.90
N SER A 66 5.89 -7.41 10.44
CA SER A 66 5.22 -8.53 9.76
C SER A 66 3.69 -8.34 9.68
N VAL A 67 3.08 -7.75 10.71
CA VAL A 67 1.66 -7.39 10.72
C VAL A 67 1.41 -6.30 9.67
N GLN A 68 2.25 -5.27 9.66
CA GLN A 68 2.14 -4.17 8.69
C GLN A 68 2.33 -4.62 7.24
N GLU A 69 3.27 -5.52 6.96
CA GLU A 69 3.43 -6.08 5.61
C GLU A 69 2.19 -6.84 5.13
N ASN A 70 1.62 -7.70 5.97
CA ASN A 70 0.43 -8.45 5.60
C ASN A 70 -0.77 -7.52 5.45
N GLY A 71 -0.98 -6.58 6.37
CA GLY A 71 -2.05 -5.59 6.29
C GLY A 71 -1.95 -4.68 5.07
N CYS A 72 -0.77 -4.14 4.78
CA CYS A 72 -0.55 -3.35 3.57
C CYS A 72 -0.84 -4.18 2.31
N GLY A 73 -0.43 -5.46 2.30
CA GLY A 73 -0.75 -6.37 1.22
C GLY A 73 -2.26 -6.58 1.02
N ILE A 74 -3.03 -6.69 2.12
CA ILE A 74 -4.49 -6.75 2.07
C ILE A 74 -5.08 -5.49 1.45
N LEU A 75 -4.71 -4.30 1.95
CA LEU A 75 -5.21 -3.02 1.43
C LEU A 75 -4.87 -2.82 -0.06
N THR A 76 -3.65 -3.19 -0.45
CA THR A 76 -3.21 -3.14 -1.85
C THR A 76 -4.07 -4.04 -2.74
N ALA A 77 -4.33 -5.27 -2.30
CA ALA A 77 -5.14 -6.23 -3.04
C ALA A 77 -6.61 -5.81 -3.14
N MET A 78 -7.19 -5.32 -2.04
CA MET A 78 -8.57 -4.81 -2.01
C MET A 78 -8.79 -3.67 -3.00
N ALA A 79 -7.85 -2.72 -3.08
CA ALA A 79 -7.96 -1.57 -3.97
C ALA A 79 -7.67 -1.91 -5.45
N LEU A 80 -6.96 -3.00 -5.74
CA LEU A 80 -6.53 -3.34 -7.09
C LEU A 80 -7.73 -3.64 -8.00
N ARG A 81 -7.94 -2.81 -9.02
CA ARG A 81 -9.03 -2.94 -10.00
C ARG A 81 -10.44 -2.89 -9.39
N GLU A 82 -10.59 -2.38 -8.17
CA GLU A 82 -11.87 -2.27 -7.46
C GLU A 82 -12.10 -0.84 -6.93
N PRO A 83 -12.68 0.06 -7.75
CA PRO A 83 -12.88 1.46 -7.34
C PRO A 83 -13.74 1.62 -6.09
N ASN A 84 -14.74 0.75 -5.90
CA ASN A 84 -15.60 0.79 -4.72
C ASN A 84 -14.81 0.47 -3.45
N ASN A 85 -13.96 -0.56 -3.48
CA ASN A 85 -13.11 -0.91 -2.35
C ASN A 85 -12.06 0.17 -2.07
N ALA A 86 -11.43 0.71 -3.12
CA ALA A 86 -10.51 1.85 -3.01
C ALA A 86 -11.19 3.03 -2.27
N ARG A 87 -12.46 3.31 -2.61
CA ARG A 87 -13.22 4.38 -1.95
C ARG A 87 -13.57 4.05 -0.50
N SER A 88 -13.94 2.81 -0.21
CA SER A 88 -14.16 2.35 1.17
C SER A 88 -12.91 2.49 2.03
N ILE A 89 -11.73 2.13 1.50
CA ILE A 89 -10.44 2.29 2.18
C ILE A 89 -10.16 3.76 2.48
N LEU A 90 -10.36 4.64 1.49
CA LEU A 90 -10.17 6.08 1.67
C LEU A 90 -11.10 6.63 2.76
N ASN A 91 -12.40 6.34 2.67
CA ASN A 91 -13.40 6.80 3.63
C ASN A 91 -13.16 6.28 5.06
N ALA A 92 -12.49 5.13 5.20
CA ALA A 92 -12.13 4.54 6.48
C ALA A 92 -10.77 5.05 7.03
N ASN A 93 -10.23 6.15 6.50
CA ASN A 93 -8.90 6.69 6.86
C ASN A 93 -7.73 5.74 6.55
N GLY A 94 -7.89 4.83 5.58
CA GLY A 94 -6.83 3.91 5.18
C GLY A 94 -5.58 4.61 4.64
N MET A 95 -5.72 5.80 4.06
CA MET A 95 -4.57 6.62 3.63
C MET A 95 -3.66 6.98 4.81
N THR A 96 -4.23 7.38 5.94
CA THR A 96 -3.48 7.70 7.17
C THR A 96 -2.71 6.50 7.67
N VAL A 97 -3.31 5.30 7.65
CA VAL A 97 -2.64 4.06 8.04
C VAL A 97 -1.45 3.75 7.13
N LEU A 98 -1.61 3.91 5.80
CA LEU A 98 -0.51 3.70 4.84
C LEU A 98 0.65 4.70 5.05
N VAL A 99 0.33 5.96 5.33
CA VAL A 99 1.33 6.99 5.66
C VAL A 99 2.09 6.61 6.92
N GLN A 100 1.39 6.23 8.00
CA GLN A 100 2.00 5.82 9.25
C GLN A 100 2.90 4.59 9.08
N MET A 101 2.51 3.60 8.25
CA MET A 101 3.36 2.46 7.90
C MET A 101 4.68 2.92 7.25
N MET A 102 4.60 3.83 6.29
CA MET A 102 5.77 4.33 5.57
C MET A 102 6.71 5.11 6.50
N GLU A 103 6.16 5.94 7.37
CA GLU A 103 6.92 6.72 8.36
C GLU A 103 7.56 5.85 9.43
N ARG A 104 6.86 4.79 9.88
CA ARG A 104 7.34 3.89 10.94
C ARG A 104 8.44 2.94 10.46
N PHE A 105 8.39 2.52 9.20
CA PHE A 105 9.35 1.55 8.64
C PHE A 105 10.11 2.12 7.42
N PRO A 106 10.84 3.23 7.59
CA PRO A 106 11.44 3.93 6.47
C PRO A 106 12.49 3.09 5.74
N GLY A 107 13.18 2.18 6.43
CA GLY A 107 14.19 1.30 5.83
C GLY A 107 13.64 0.01 5.21
N LYS A 108 12.34 -0.28 5.35
CA LYS A 108 11.76 -1.56 4.92
C LYS A 108 11.23 -1.46 3.48
N VAL A 109 12.14 -1.63 2.52
CA VAL A 109 11.88 -1.42 1.08
C VAL A 109 10.65 -2.21 0.57
N SER A 110 10.47 -3.47 1.01
CA SER A 110 9.31 -4.29 0.64
C SER A 110 7.98 -3.68 1.05
N LEU A 111 7.94 -3.03 2.22
CA LEU A 111 6.76 -2.37 2.75
C LEU A 111 6.53 -1.03 2.05
N GLN A 112 7.58 -0.22 1.86
CA GLN A 112 7.50 1.05 1.11
C GLN A 112 6.91 0.84 -0.29
N ARG A 113 7.42 -0.17 -1.01
CA ARG A 113 6.92 -0.56 -2.34
C ARG A 113 5.42 -0.91 -2.31
N GLN A 114 4.99 -1.70 -1.34
CA GLN A 114 3.59 -2.10 -1.18
C GLN A 114 2.69 -0.91 -0.82
N CYS A 115 3.14 -0.03 0.09
CA CYS A 115 2.38 1.16 0.46
C CYS A 115 2.20 2.08 -0.76
N ALA A 116 3.24 2.33 -1.55
CA ALA A 116 3.11 3.12 -2.77
C ALA A 116 2.16 2.47 -3.80
N LEU A 117 2.18 1.14 -3.95
CA LEU A 117 1.19 0.43 -4.77
C LEU A 117 -0.24 0.58 -4.24
N ALA A 118 -0.44 0.50 -2.92
CA ALA A 118 -1.72 0.71 -2.29
C ALA A 118 -2.24 2.13 -2.58
N VAL A 119 -1.41 3.15 -2.36
CA VAL A 119 -1.74 4.56 -2.65
C VAL A 119 -2.13 4.70 -4.12
N ARG A 120 -1.28 4.24 -5.05
CA ARG A 120 -1.56 4.27 -6.49
C ARG A 120 -2.91 3.64 -6.84
N ASN A 121 -3.19 2.45 -6.31
CA ASN A 121 -4.46 1.76 -6.56
C ASN A 121 -5.64 2.58 -6.05
N ILE A 122 -5.54 3.14 -4.83
CA ILE A 122 -6.58 3.95 -4.20
C ILE A 122 -6.89 5.21 -5.02
N VAL A 123 -5.85 5.92 -5.50
CA VAL A 123 -6.02 7.23 -6.15
C VAL A 123 -6.32 7.16 -7.64
N SER A 124 -6.07 6.02 -8.28
CA SER A 124 -6.11 5.86 -9.75
C SER A 124 -7.43 6.27 -10.43
N ARG A 125 -8.55 6.28 -9.70
CA ARG A 125 -9.89 6.62 -10.22
C ARG A 125 -10.59 7.71 -9.42
N LEU A 126 -9.84 8.44 -8.58
CA LEU A 126 -10.38 9.60 -7.86
C LEU A 126 -10.43 10.81 -8.79
N SER A 127 -11.36 11.72 -8.50
CA SER A 127 -11.39 13.05 -9.12
C SER A 127 -10.22 13.90 -8.62
N GLU A 128 -9.86 14.94 -9.37
CA GLU A 128 -8.79 15.86 -8.97
C GLU A 128 -9.08 16.53 -7.61
N ALA A 129 -10.34 16.91 -7.35
CA ALA A 129 -10.73 17.50 -6.06
C ALA A 129 -10.47 16.55 -4.87
N GLU A 130 -10.68 15.25 -5.06
CA GLU A 130 -10.43 14.25 -4.02
C GLU A 130 -8.94 13.99 -3.83
N LYS A 131 -8.15 14.03 -4.90
CA LYS A 131 -6.69 13.95 -4.82
C LYS A 131 -6.12 15.17 -4.09
N THR A 132 -6.58 16.38 -4.43
CA THR A 132 -6.20 17.60 -3.70
C THR A 132 -6.55 17.49 -2.22
N ALA A 133 -7.76 17.03 -1.88
CA ALA A 133 -8.13 16.81 -0.49
C ALA A 133 -7.21 15.80 0.23
N ILE A 134 -6.77 14.73 -0.44
CA ILE A 134 -5.79 13.80 0.13
C ILE A 134 -4.46 14.49 0.38
N LEU A 135 -3.97 15.30 -0.56
CA LEU A 135 -2.70 16.01 -0.46
C LEU A 135 -2.73 17.06 0.66
N ASP A 136 -3.84 17.77 0.82
CA ASP A 136 -4.00 18.80 1.84
C ASP A 136 -4.12 18.22 3.27
N ASN A 137 -4.67 17.02 3.40
CA ASN A 137 -5.01 16.41 4.69
C ASN A 137 -4.07 15.25 5.11
N SER A 138 -3.01 14.98 4.35
CA SER A 138 -2.06 13.91 4.69
C SER A 138 -0.63 14.23 4.25
N SER A 139 0.35 13.59 4.89
CA SER A 139 1.77 13.70 4.49
C SER A 139 2.13 12.77 3.31
N VAL A 140 1.15 12.26 2.54
CA VAL A 140 1.35 11.21 1.53
C VAL A 140 2.38 11.61 0.46
N GLU A 141 2.33 12.85 -0.04
CA GLU A 141 3.31 13.32 -1.02
C GLU A 141 4.71 13.35 -0.42
N ASN A 142 4.84 13.87 0.80
CA ASN A 142 6.12 13.98 1.49
C ASN A 142 6.76 12.58 1.71
N VAL A 143 5.99 11.60 2.19
CA VAL A 143 6.52 10.25 2.45
C VAL A 143 6.84 9.51 1.15
N LEU A 144 6.04 9.70 0.08
CA LEU A 144 6.34 9.13 -1.23
C LEU A 144 7.64 9.69 -1.79
N ARG A 145 7.85 11.02 -1.72
CA ARG A 145 9.08 11.66 -2.21
C ARG A 145 10.31 11.30 -1.35
N ASN A 146 10.18 11.42 -0.04
CA ASN A 146 11.34 11.44 0.87
C ASN A 146 11.63 10.12 1.59
N ILE A 147 10.71 9.16 1.56
CA ILE A 147 10.95 7.84 2.17
C ILE A 147 10.92 6.79 1.07
N CYS A 148 9.77 6.65 0.40
CA CYS A 148 9.57 5.61 -0.59
C CYS A 148 10.45 5.82 -1.84
N GLY A 149 10.58 7.06 -2.30
CA GLY A 149 11.37 7.46 -3.47
C GLY A 149 12.89 7.35 -3.28
N ARG A 150 13.38 7.18 -2.03
CA ARG A 150 14.81 7.00 -1.74
C ARG A 150 15.29 5.56 -1.88
N HIS A 151 14.38 4.60 -2.07
CA HIS A 151 14.76 3.20 -2.22
C HIS A 151 14.60 2.76 -3.65
N GLN A 152 15.67 2.25 -4.23
CA GLN A 152 15.67 1.65 -5.58
C GLN A 152 14.54 0.63 -5.78
N GLY A 153 14.20 -0.14 -4.75
CA GLY A 153 13.14 -1.17 -4.83
C GLY A 153 11.71 -0.63 -4.72
N SER A 154 11.51 0.68 -4.58
CA SER A 154 10.18 1.29 -4.48
C SER A 154 10.03 2.64 -5.20
N VAL A 155 11.09 3.11 -5.87
CA VAL A 155 11.10 4.40 -6.57
C VAL A 155 10.09 4.45 -7.73
N GLU A 156 9.95 3.35 -8.48
CA GLU A 156 9.00 3.27 -9.60
C GLU A 156 7.55 3.34 -9.09
N GLU A 157 7.23 2.57 -8.04
CA GLU A 157 5.92 2.59 -7.41
C GLU A 157 5.62 3.96 -6.78
N SER A 158 6.60 4.58 -6.12
CA SER A 158 6.46 5.92 -5.56
C SER A 158 6.15 6.97 -6.62
N TYR A 159 6.94 6.98 -7.70
CA TYR A 159 6.73 7.87 -8.83
C TYR A 159 5.35 7.68 -9.46
N ALA A 160 4.93 6.42 -9.66
CA ALA A 160 3.62 6.13 -10.21
C ALA A 160 2.49 6.61 -9.29
N ALA A 161 2.63 6.44 -7.98
CA ALA A 161 1.65 6.94 -7.01
C ALA A 161 1.56 8.47 -7.01
N LEU A 162 2.70 9.17 -7.03
CA LEU A 162 2.75 10.64 -7.10
C LEU A 162 2.11 11.18 -8.39
N ARG A 163 2.42 10.57 -9.54
CA ARG A 163 1.79 10.96 -10.81
C ARG A 163 0.27 10.77 -10.75
N ASP A 164 -0.20 9.62 -10.25
CA ASP A 164 -1.64 9.33 -10.20
C ASP A 164 -2.37 10.21 -9.15
N LEU A 165 -1.65 10.71 -8.14
CA LEU A 165 -2.08 11.76 -7.20
C LEU A 165 -2.16 13.16 -7.82
N GLY A 166 -1.63 13.38 -9.03
CA GLY A 166 -1.57 14.69 -9.67
C GLY A 166 -0.37 15.55 -9.25
N CYS A 167 0.60 14.98 -8.52
CA CYS A 167 1.82 15.70 -8.16
C CYS A 167 2.74 15.85 -9.37
N GLU A 168 3.40 17.01 -9.50
CA GLU A 168 4.46 17.20 -10.49
C GLU A 168 5.67 16.33 -10.13
N VAL A 169 6.04 15.43 -11.03
CA VAL A 169 7.16 14.51 -10.86
C VAL A 169 8.01 14.43 -12.11
N THR A 170 9.34 14.43 -11.93
CA THR A 170 10.31 14.20 -13.00
C THR A 170 11.28 13.12 -12.55
N MET A 171 11.48 12.11 -13.39
CA MET A 171 12.49 11.07 -13.18
C MET A 171 13.77 11.43 -13.91
N TYR A 172 14.91 11.21 -13.25
CA TYR A 172 16.23 11.33 -13.84
C TYR A 172 16.92 9.97 -13.80
N LYS A 173 17.50 9.59 -14.94
CA LYS A 173 18.42 8.48 -15.07
C LYS A 173 19.83 9.01 -14.81
N VAL A 174 20.49 8.47 -13.79
CA VAL A 174 21.91 8.70 -13.58
C VAL A 174 22.68 7.77 -14.51
N ASN A 175 23.47 8.33 -15.42
CA ASN A 175 24.35 7.57 -16.30
C ASN A 175 25.62 7.15 -15.57
N VAL A 176 26.36 6.21 -16.17
CA VAL A 176 27.62 5.69 -15.59
C VAL A 176 28.69 6.79 -15.44
N ASP A 177 28.59 7.86 -16.22
CA ASP A 177 29.46 9.04 -16.17
C ASP A 177 28.98 10.12 -15.18
N GLY A 178 27.94 9.84 -14.39
CA GLY A 178 27.34 10.78 -13.44
C GLY A 178 26.43 11.84 -14.09
N SER A 179 26.29 11.84 -15.42
CA SER A 179 25.36 12.75 -16.09
C SER A 179 23.91 12.34 -15.82
N LEU A 180 23.04 13.34 -15.66
CA LEU A 180 21.61 13.13 -15.47
C LEU A 180 20.90 13.24 -16.82
N THR A 181 20.28 12.17 -17.27
CA THR A 181 19.34 12.20 -18.40
C THR A 181 17.92 12.18 -17.88
N ARG A 182 17.09 13.13 -18.34
CA ARG A 182 15.66 13.15 -18.00
C ARG A 182 15.03 11.88 -18.55
N GLY A 183 14.55 11.02 -17.65
CA GLY A 183 13.93 9.75 -17.99
C GLY A 183 12.45 9.95 -18.28
N THR A 184 12.07 10.09 -19.55
CA THR A 184 10.71 9.84 -20.02
C THR A 184 10.64 8.39 -20.49
N GLU A 185 10.56 7.41 -19.59
CA GLU A 185 10.24 6.05 -20.02
C GLU A 185 8.71 5.88 -20.10
N GLU A 186 8.23 5.70 -21.33
CA GLU A 186 6.90 5.18 -21.63
C GLU A 186 6.77 3.77 -21.04
N PHE A 187 5.67 3.53 -20.33
CA PHE A 187 5.38 2.26 -19.66
C PHE A 187 5.46 1.06 -20.62
N GLY A 188 6.26 0.04 -20.27
CA GLY A 188 6.00 -1.33 -20.70
C GLY A 188 7.11 -2.12 -21.42
N LYS A 189 8.32 -1.58 -21.64
CA LYS A 189 9.34 -2.31 -22.43
C LYS A 189 10.57 -2.84 -21.70
N VAL A 190 11.02 -2.28 -20.58
CA VAL A 190 12.23 -2.80 -19.91
C VAL A 190 12.14 -2.60 -18.39
N LYS A 191 12.38 -3.66 -17.60
CA LYS A 191 12.61 -3.54 -16.15
C LYS A 191 13.91 -2.76 -15.95
N SER A 192 13.81 -1.55 -15.42
CA SER A 192 14.92 -0.61 -15.41
C SER A 192 15.86 -0.91 -14.24
N ASN A 193 17.09 -1.37 -14.55
CA ASN A 193 18.14 -1.66 -13.58
C ASN A 193 18.86 -0.36 -13.19
N PHE A 194 18.54 0.24 -12.04
CA PHE A 194 19.16 1.50 -11.59
C PHE A 194 20.02 1.35 -10.33
N ARG A 195 21.34 1.59 -10.40
CA ARG A 195 22.23 1.71 -9.23
C ARG A 195 22.39 3.16 -8.78
N ARG A 196 22.65 3.34 -7.48
CA ARG A 196 22.49 4.56 -6.65
C ARG A 196 23.75 5.42 -6.55
N GLU A 197 23.58 6.73 -6.33
CA GLU A 197 24.39 7.57 -5.43
C GLU A 197 23.46 8.60 -4.74
N TYR A 198 23.68 8.87 -3.44
CA TYR A 198 23.01 9.91 -2.66
C TYR A 198 24.10 10.71 -1.94
N ASP A 199 23.96 12.05 -1.92
CA ASP A 199 24.80 13.00 -1.17
C ASP A 199 24.92 12.66 0.33
#